data_AF-A0A699RI25-F1
#
_entry.id   AF-A0A699RI25-F1
#
_cell.length_a   1.000
_cell.length_b   1.000
_cell.length_c   1.000
_cell.angle_alpha   90.00
_cell.angle_beta   90.00
_cell.angle_gamma   90.00
#
_symmetry.space_group_name_H-M   'P 1'
#
loop_
_entity.id
_entity.type
_entity.pdbx_description
1 polymer ?
#
loop_
_entity_poly.entity_id
_entity_poly.type
_entity_poly.pdbx_seq_one_letter_code
_entity_poly.pdbx_strand_id
1 'polypeptide(L)'
;MPFGLTNTPAIFIDLMNRVCKPYLDKFVIVFIDDIMIYSKDKKEHEEHLRQILKLLKKEELYAKFSKCEFWIPKVQFLGHVIDSQSIHVDPAKIESIKDWASPKSPMEIR
;
A
#
# COMPACT_ATOMS: atom_id res chain seq x y z
N MET A 1 10.49 3.68 -16.42
CA MET A 1 9.93 5.05 -16.39
C MET A 1 10.93 5.94 -15.66
N PRO A 2 11.31 7.11 -16.20
CA PRO A 2 12.27 7.99 -15.52
C PRO A 2 11.62 8.65 -14.29
N PHE A 3 12.43 8.84 -13.24
CA PHE A 3 12.01 9.55 -12.04
C PHE A 3 11.82 11.05 -12.35
N GLY A 4 10.87 11.69 -11.65
CA GLY A 4 10.67 13.15 -11.72
C GLY A 4 9.64 13.64 -12.74
N LEU A 5 9.01 12.78 -13.54
CA LEU A 5 7.87 13.19 -14.37
C LEU A 5 6.60 13.26 -13.52
N THR A 6 5.85 14.35 -13.65
CA THR A 6 4.62 14.63 -12.87
C THR A 6 3.56 13.54 -12.99
N ASN A 7 3.45 12.88 -14.15
CA ASN A 7 2.43 11.87 -14.43
C ASN A 7 2.88 10.43 -14.11
N THR A 8 4.14 10.23 -13.72
CA THR A 8 4.70 8.90 -13.43
C THR A 8 3.86 8.13 -12.42
N PRO A 9 3.44 8.70 -11.27
CA PRO A 9 2.63 7.98 -10.30
C PRO A 9 1.27 7.56 -10.86
N ALA A 10 0.59 8.43 -11.62
CA ALA A 10 -0.73 8.15 -12.18
C ALA A 10 -0.69 7.01 -13.21
N ILE A 11 0.32 7.01 -14.09
CA ILE A 11 0.49 5.95 -15.10
C ILE A 11 0.84 4.63 -14.42
N PHE A 12 1.68 4.66 -13.38
CA PHE A 12 2.06 3.45 -12.66
C PHE A 12 0.87 2.85 -11.89
N ILE A 13 0.05 3.70 -11.25
CA ILE A 13 -1.20 3.25 -10.61
C ILE A 13 -2.14 2.62 -11.63
N ASP A 14 -2.35 3.22 -12.81
CA ASP A 14 -3.21 2.62 -13.85
C ASP A 14 -2.70 1.24 -14.30
N LEU A 15 -1.39 1.12 -14.55
CA LEU A 15 -0.77 -0.15 -14.89
C LEU A 15 -1.01 -1.20 -13.81
N MET A 16 -0.69 -0.87 -12.56
CA MET A 16 -0.85 -1.80 -11.45
C MET A 16 -2.31 -2.18 -11.23
N ASN A 17 -3.24 -1.23 -11.37
CA ASN A 17 -4.67 -1.50 -11.29
C ASN A 17 -5.14 -2.46 -12.39
N ARG A 18 -4.63 -2.33 -13.61
CA ARG A 18 -4.97 -3.21 -14.73
C ARG A 18 -4.39 -4.62 -14.55
N VAL A 19 -3.14 -4.71 -14.12
CA VAL A 19 -2.44 -5.98 -13.86
C VAL A 19 -3.09 -6.73 -12.71
N CYS A 20 -3.30 -6.05 -11.57
CA CYS A 20 -3.87 -6.65 -10.37
C CYS A 20 -5.40 -6.74 -10.40
N LYS A 21 -6.08 -6.21 -11.42
CA LYS A 21 -7.55 -6.19 -11.56
C LYS A 21 -8.27 -7.49 -11.15
N PRO A 22 -7.76 -8.70 -11.47
CA PRO A 22 -8.43 -9.94 -11.06
C PRO A 22 -8.49 -10.16 -9.54
N TYR A 23 -7.60 -9.50 -8.79
CA TYR A 23 -7.34 -9.70 -7.36
C TYR A 23 -7.60 -8.45 -6.49
N LEU A 24 -7.73 -7.27 -7.12
CA LEU A 24 -8.12 -6.03 -6.44
C LEU A 24 -9.41 -6.22 -5.63
N ASP A 25 -9.43 -5.64 -4.44
CA ASP A 25 -10.53 -5.66 -3.46
C ASP A 25 -10.96 -7.06 -2.98
N LYS A 26 -10.31 -8.13 -3.46
CA LYS A 26 -10.50 -9.49 -2.97
C LYS A 26 -9.51 -9.81 -1.86
N PHE A 27 -8.23 -9.68 -2.18
CA PHE A 27 -7.12 -9.93 -1.27
C PHE A 27 -5.89 -9.06 -1.55
N VAL A 28 -6.01 -8.10 -2.47
CA VAL A 28 -4.95 -7.16 -2.84
C VAL A 28 -5.46 -5.73 -2.81
N ILE A 29 -4.67 -4.86 -2.21
CA ILE A 29 -4.77 -3.41 -2.35
C ILE A 29 -3.46 -2.91 -2.98
N VAL A 30 -3.58 -2.01 -3.95
CA VAL A 30 -2.43 -1.39 -4.62
C VAL A 30 -2.45 0.10 -4.33
N PHE A 31 -1.29 0.66 -3.99
CA PHE A 31 -1.11 2.10 -3.91
C PHE A 31 0.24 2.51 -4.47
N ILE A 32 0.24 3.23 -5.59
CA ILE A 32 1.46 3.62 -6.32
C ILE A 32 2.36 2.39 -6.53
N ASP A 33 3.47 2.29 -5.81
CA ASP A 33 4.49 1.25 -5.90
C ASP A 33 4.31 0.12 -4.87
N ASP A 34 3.41 0.27 -3.91
CA ASP A 34 3.17 -0.70 -2.85
C ASP A 34 1.97 -1.62 -3.16
N ILE A 35 2.15 -2.91 -2.86
CA ILE A 35 1.13 -3.94 -2.98
C ILE A 35 0.92 -4.56 -1.60
N MET A 36 -0.26 -4.38 -1.04
CA MET A 36 -0.67 -5.03 0.20
C MET A 36 -1.49 -6.27 -0.12
N ILE A 37 -1.08 -7.41 0.44
CA ILE A 37 -1.77 -8.70 0.30
C ILE A 37 -2.32 -9.07 1.68
N TYR A 38 -3.61 -9.40 1.76
CA TYR A 38 -4.27 -9.79 3.02
C TYR A 38 -5.05 -11.09 2.86
N SER A 39 -5.09 -11.90 3.91
CA SER A 39 -5.74 -13.21 3.92
C SER A 39 -6.22 -13.55 5.34
N LYS A 40 -7.12 -14.53 5.46
CA LYS A 40 -7.68 -14.93 6.76
C LYS A 40 -6.73 -15.82 7.56
N ASP A 41 -5.98 -16.67 6.86
CA ASP A 41 -5.04 -17.60 7.48
C ASP A 41 -3.73 -17.72 6.67
N LYS A 42 -2.74 -18.38 7.29
CA LYS A 42 -1.40 -18.53 6.72
C LYS A 42 -1.38 -19.32 5.41
N LYS A 43 -2.26 -20.31 5.27
CA LYS A 43 -2.30 -21.18 4.09
C LYS A 43 -2.89 -20.43 2.91
N GLU A 44 -3.99 -19.72 3.13
CA GLU A 44 -4.58 -18.82 2.14
C GLU A 44 -3.60 -17.71 1.74
N HIS A 45 -2.85 -17.15 2.69
CA HIS A 45 -1.84 -16.14 2.42
C HIS A 45 -0.68 -16.65 1.56
N GLU A 46 -0.23 -17.90 1.77
CA GLU A 46 0.80 -18.49 0.90
C GLU A 46 0.31 -18.58 -0.56
N GLU A 47 -0.94 -18.99 -0.76
CA GLU A 47 -1.52 -19.11 -2.09
C GLU A 47 -1.71 -17.73 -2.74
N HIS A 48 -2.26 -16.75 -2.01
CA HIS A 48 -2.39 -15.37 -2.50
C HIS A 48 -1.02 -14.76 -2.87
N LEU A 49 -0.01 -14.93 -2.01
CA LEU A 49 1.35 -14.47 -2.29
C LEU A 49 1.90 -15.13 -3.55
N ARG A 50 1.72 -16.44 -3.70
CA ARG A 50 2.16 -17.19 -4.88
C ARG A 50 1.47 -16.70 -6.16
N GLN A 51 0.18 -16.38 -6.11
CA GLN A 51 -0.56 -15.83 -7.25
C GLN A 51 -0.02 -14.46 -7.67
N ILE A 52 0.22 -13.56 -6.71
CA ILE A 52 0.76 -12.23 -7.02
C ILE A 52 2.19 -12.28 -7.52
N LEU A 53 3.06 -13.09 -6.91
CA LEU A 53 4.44 -13.23 -7.42
C LEU A 53 4.49 -13.82 -8.83
N LYS A 54 3.60 -14.76 -9.17
CA LYS A 54 3.45 -15.29 -10.54
C LYS A 54 2.96 -14.22 -11.51
N LEU A 55 1.97 -13.42 -11.10
CA LEU A 55 1.45 -12.32 -11.90
C LEU A 55 2.53 -11.27 -12.18
N LEU A 56 3.25 -10.82 -11.15
CA LEU A 56 4.35 -9.87 -11.29
C LEU A 56 5.43 -10.40 -12.22
N LYS A 57 5.81 -11.68 -12.08
CA LYS A 57 6.78 -12.32 -12.99
C LYS A 57 6.29 -12.35 -14.44
N LYS A 58 5.00 -12.61 -14.68
CA LYS A 58 4.42 -12.65 -16.02
C LYS A 58 4.43 -11.28 -16.69
N GLU A 59 4.15 -10.23 -15.94
CA GLU A 59 4.10 -8.84 -16.43
C GLU A 59 5.47 -8.14 -16.34
N GLU A 60 6.55 -8.88 -16.05
CA GLU A 60 7.92 -8.37 -15.91
C GLU A 60 8.06 -7.22 -14.89
N LEU A 61 7.26 -7.29 -13.83
CA LEU A 61 7.31 -6.37 -12.69
C LEU A 61 8.12 -7.00 -11.55
N TYR A 62 9.03 -6.21 -10.98
CA TYR A 62 9.97 -6.68 -9.97
C TYR A 62 9.80 -5.92 -8.67
N ALA A 63 9.50 -6.65 -7.60
CA ALA A 63 9.51 -6.12 -6.25
C ALA A 63 10.93 -6.09 -5.68
N LYS A 64 11.29 -5.01 -4.99
CA LYS A 64 12.57 -4.92 -4.30
C LYS A 64 12.48 -5.70 -2.98
N PHE A 65 13.07 -6.90 -2.94
CA PHE A 65 12.99 -7.80 -1.78
C PHE A 65 13.38 -7.14 -0.45
N SER A 66 14.38 -6.25 -0.44
CA SER A 66 14.81 -5.54 0.77
C SER A 66 13.77 -4.56 1.34
N LYS A 67 12.68 -4.28 0.62
CA LYS A 67 11.56 -3.44 1.04
C LYS A 67 10.28 -4.24 1.25
N CYS A 68 10.29 -5.55 1.01
CA CYS A 68 9.13 -6.40 1.18
C CYS A 68 9.08 -6.97 2.59
N GLU A 69 7.92 -6.85 3.23
CA GLU A 69 7.63 -7.46 4.52
C GLU A 69 6.62 -8.59 4.32
N PHE A 70 6.88 -9.74 4.95
CA PHE A 70 6.04 -10.93 4.80
C PHE A 70 5.62 -11.47 6.16
N TRP A 71 4.44 -12.09 6.23
CA TRP A 71 3.92 -12.77 7.43
C TRP A 71 3.80 -11.87 8.67
N ILE A 72 3.55 -10.58 8.45
CA ILE A 72 3.36 -9.62 9.54
C ILE A 72 1.91 -9.64 10.03
N PRO A 73 1.67 -9.73 11.35
CA PRO A 73 0.31 -9.70 11.91
C PRO A 73 -0.31 -8.30 11.92
N LYS A 74 0.52 -7.28 11.71
CA LYS A 74 0.18 -5.86 11.73
C LYS A 74 1.01 -5.16 10.69
N VAL A 75 0.38 -4.37 9.82
CA VAL A 75 1.04 -3.63 8.75
C VAL A 75 0.69 -2.15 8.85
N GLN A 76 1.68 -1.28 8.66
CA GLN A 76 1.46 0.14 8.48
C GLN A 76 1.32 0.42 6.99
N PHE A 77 0.16 0.89 6.55
CA PHE A 77 -0.16 1.13 5.15
C PHE A 77 -0.95 2.42 5.01
N LEU A 78 -0.46 3.37 4.19
CA LEU A 78 -1.09 4.68 3.93
C LEU A 78 -1.39 5.53 5.19
N GLY A 79 -0.56 5.42 6.23
CA GLY A 79 -0.80 6.11 7.51
C GLY A 79 -1.96 5.52 8.32
N HIS A 80 -2.35 4.29 7.98
CA HIS A 80 -3.18 3.43 8.80
C HIS A 80 -2.35 2.26 9.30
N VAL A 81 -2.84 1.68 10.38
CA VAL A 81 -2.27 0.52 11.03
C VAL A 81 -3.34 -0.56 10.95
N ILE A 82 -3.08 -1.59 10.17
CA ILE A 82 -4.04 -2.66 9.87
C ILE A 82 -3.60 -3.90 10.63
N ASP A 83 -4.50 -4.44 11.44
CA ASP A 83 -4.30 -5.73 12.11
C ASP A 83 -5.49 -6.69 11.82
N SER A 84 -5.49 -7.84 12.47
CA SER A 84 -6.50 -8.87 12.28
C SER A 84 -7.91 -8.48 12.75
N GLN A 85 -8.04 -7.43 13.57
CA GLN A 85 -9.29 -7.02 14.22
C GLN A 85 -9.88 -5.76 13.58
N SER A 86 -9.03 -4.78 13.23
CA SER A 86 -9.50 -3.52 12.68
C SER A 86 -8.42 -2.70 11.96
N ILE A 87 -8.90 -1.68 11.24
CA ILE A 87 -8.06 -0.60 10.70
C ILE A 87 -7.99 0.51 11.75
N HIS A 88 -6.80 0.76 12.25
CA HIS A 88 -6.50 1.84 13.18
C HIS A 88 -5.86 3.02 12.44
N VAL A 89 -6.10 4.24 12.90
CA VAL A 89 -5.30 5.39 12.44
C VAL A 89 -3.93 5.29 13.10
N ASP A 90 -2.87 5.57 12.34
CA ASP A 90 -1.51 5.62 12.85
C ASP A 90 -1.41 6.63 14.02
N PRO A 91 -0.97 6.21 15.22
CA PRO A 91 -0.80 7.10 16.36
C PRO A 91 0.07 8.32 16.06
N ALA A 92 1.10 8.18 15.21
CA ALA A 92 1.97 9.30 14.84
C ALA A 92 1.19 10.40 14.08
N LYS A 93 0.22 10.00 13.25
CA LYS A 93 -0.66 10.94 12.55
C LYS A 93 -1.61 11.65 13.52
N ILE A 94 -2.09 10.94 14.55
CA ILE A 94 -2.92 11.53 15.61
C ILE A 94 -2.12 12.55 16.42
N GLU A 95 -0.88 12.24 16.81
CA GLU A 95 0.01 13.16 17.53
C GLU A 95 0.29 14.41 16.70
N SER A 96 0.61 14.26 15.40
CA SER A 96 0.86 15.41 14.53
C SER A 96 -0.31 16.40 14.43
N ILE A 97 -1.55 15.91 14.57
CA ILE A 97 -2.75 16.76 14.59
C ILE A 97 -2.95 17.39 15.98
N LYS A 98 -2.67 16.66 17.06
CA LYS A 98 -2.79 17.18 18.43
C LYS A 98 -1.79 18.29 18.72
N ASP A 99 -0.58 18.16 18.21
CA ASP A 99 0.49 19.13 18.41
C ASP A 99 0.46 20.26 17.37
N TRP A 100 -0.57 20.27 16.50
CA TRP A 100 -0.69 21.27 15.44
C TRP A 100 -0.94 22.66 16.03
N ALA A 101 0.03 23.56 15.83
CA ALA A 101 -0.10 24.96 16.26
C ALA A 101 -1.22 25.67 15.50
N SER A 102 -2.02 26.48 16.20
CA SER A 102 -3.13 27.20 15.55
C SER A 102 -2.61 28.03 14.36
N PRO A 103 -3.16 27.81 13.16
CA PRO A 103 -2.67 28.46 11.95
C PRO A 103 -2.86 29.98 12.07
N LYS A 104 -1.83 30.73 11.70
CA LYS A 104 -1.77 32.21 11.78
C LYS A 104 -2.06 32.88 10.45
N SER A 105 -2.11 32.11 9.36
CA SER A 105 -2.36 32.63 8.02
C SER A 105 -3.31 31.72 7.23
N PRO A 106 -4.07 32.28 6.25
CA PRO A 106 -4.90 31.48 5.36
C PRO A 106 -4.11 30.45 4.54
N MET A 107 -2.80 30.67 4.32
CA MET A 107 -1.95 29.70 3.61
C MET A 107 -1.65 28.44 4.43
N GLU A 108 -1.76 28.51 5.76
CA GLU A 108 -1.55 27.37 6.67
C GLU A 108 -2.81 26.50 6.82
N ILE A 109 -3.95 26.92 6.23
CA ILE A 109 -5.24 26.20 6.24
C ILE A 109 -5.57 25.75 4.80
N ARG A 110 -4.76 24.86 4.23
CA ARG A 110 -4.92 24.43 2.84
C ARG A 110 -4.93 22.91 2.69
#